data_AF-A0A7S2MV91-F1
#
_entry.id   AF-A0A7S2MV91-F1
#
_cell.length_a   1.000
_cell.length_b   1.000
_cell.length_c   1.000
_cell.angle_alpha   90.00
_cell.angle_beta   90.00
_cell.angle_gamma   90.00
#
_symmetry.space_group_name_H-M   'P 1'
#
loop_
_entity.id
_entity.type
_entity.pdbx_description
1 polymer ?
#
loop_
_entity_poly.entity_id
_entity_poly.type
_entity_poly.pdbx_seq_one_letter_code
_entity_poly.pdbx_strand_id
1 'polypeptide(L)'
;AKSPARLAQTALRWKLEGGRFKLKWKPHKGFEPVWNSKPGLGESGLSIWRVKAGSGAAAFSAGGSVVKQTVVFGHLACGSMTKPVEIRALEVTDTDETGWLKSGSTDKIDEFLSIFFPHPDKFEKVWMRMPTARGMQPIYMWRPVPPSKDFVALGTVATVEDEEPPNDAVRCAHRSFCKDLPTGE
;
A
#
# COMPACT_ATOMS: atom_id res chain seq x y z
N ALA A 1 -17.66 -0.73 48.37
CA ALA A 1 -16.36 -0.74 47.67
C ALA A 1 -16.54 -0.09 46.30
N LYS A 2 -15.84 1.01 46.02
CA LYS A 2 -15.99 1.76 44.75
C LYS A 2 -15.03 1.15 43.71
N SER A 3 -15.60 0.79 42.56
CA SER A 3 -14.91 0.28 41.38
C SER A 3 -13.75 1.22 40.97
N PRO A 4 -12.53 0.71 40.73
CA PRO A 4 -11.43 1.54 40.29
C PRO A 4 -11.69 1.97 38.84
N ALA A 5 -12.17 3.20 38.74
CA ALA A 5 -12.01 4.15 37.64
C ALA A 5 -11.95 3.54 36.23
N ARG A 6 -13.08 3.69 35.51
CA ARG A 6 -13.03 4.20 34.14
C ARG A 6 -12.17 5.47 34.16
N LEU A 7 -10.88 5.32 33.91
CA LEU A 7 -10.00 6.42 33.55
C LEU A 7 -10.57 7.01 32.27
N ALA A 8 -11.38 8.04 32.45
CA ALA A 8 -12.05 8.72 31.37
C ALA A 8 -10.97 9.23 30.41
N GLN A 9 -11.09 8.83 29.13
CA GLN A 9 -10.32 9.36 28.00
C GLN A 9 -10.39 10.91 27.90
N THR A 10 -11.19 11.56 28.72
CA THR A 10 -11.31 13.01 28.83
C THR A 10 -10.31 13.69 29.78
N ALA A 11 -9.54 12.96 30.61
CA ALA A 11 -8.67 13.57 31.63
C ALA A 11 -7.23 13.89 31.18
N LEU A 12 -6.85 13.54 29.95
CA LEU A 12 -5.52 13.83 29.40
C LEU A 12 -5.66 14.37 27.98
N ARG A 13 -6.18 15.60 27.86
CA ARG A 13 -6.02 16.40 26.63
C ARG A 13 -4.57 16.90 26.52
N TRP A 14 -3.60 15.97 26.49
CA TRP A 14 -2.37 16.27 25.76
C TRP A 14 -2.81 16.32 24.30
N LYS A 15 -2.93 17.53 23.77
CA LYS A 15 -2.87 17.71 22.33
C LYS A 15 -1.43 17.30 22.00
N LEU A 16 -1.22 16.01 21.71
CA LEU A 16 0.07 15.51 21.27
C LEU A 16 0.46 16.44 20.12
N GLU A 17 1.54 17.21 20.28
CA GLU A 17 2.08 17.98 19.17
C GLU A 17 2.24 16.99 18.02
N GLY A 18 1.61 17.29 16.88
CA GLY A 18 1.60 16.36 15.77
C GLY A 18 3.04 15.99 15.45
N GLY A 19 3.35 14.69 15.41
CA GLY A 19 4.69 14.24 15.03
C GLY A 19 5.05 14.67 13.60
N ARG A 20 6.35 14.64 13.29
CA ARG A 20 6.93 14.97 11.97
C ARG A 20 6.23 14.31 10.78
N PHE A 21 5.71 13.09 10.97
CA PHE A 21 5.06 12.34 9.90
C PHE A 21 3.55 12.41 10.01
N LYS A 22 2.93 12.81 8.90
CA LYS A 22 1.48 12.91 8.77
C LYS A 22 0.97 11.79 7.90
N LEU A 23 0.13 10.92 8.47
CA LEU A 23 -0.48 9.78 7.79
C LEU A 23 -1.92 10.12 7.41
N LYS A 24 -2.27 9.99 6.12
CA LYS A 24 -3.63 10.25 5.64
C LYS A 24 -4.06 9.32 4.52
N TRP A 25 -5.25 8.75 4.65
CA TRP A 25 -5.94 8.08 3.56
C TRP A 25 -6.49 9.09 2.55
N LYS A 26 -5.93 9.10 1.33
CA LYS A 26 -6.33 10.01 0.25
C LYS A 26 -6.87 9.24 -0.97
N PRO A 27 -7.82 9.82 -1.72
CA PRO A 27 -8.19 9.28 -3.02
C PRO A 27 -6.95 9.16 -3.92
N HIS A 28 -6.75 7.99 -4.50
CA HIS A 28 -5.62 7.72 -5.38
C HIS A 28 -6.11 7.58 -6.83
N LYS A 29 -5.30 8.09 -7.79
CA LYS A 29 -5.68 8.15 -9.21
C LYS A 29 -4.67 7.46 -10.14
N GLY A 30 -3.47 7.14 -9.65
CA GLY A 30 -2.39 6.56 -10.44
C GLY A 30 -2.44 5.04 -10.40
N PHE A 31 -2.73 4.42 -11.54
CA PHE A 31 -2.75 2.96 -11.65
C PHE A 31 -2.04 2.51 -12.92
N GLU A 32 -1.40 1.35 -12.86
CA GLU A 32 -0.77 0.69 -14.00
C GLU A 32 -1.41 -0.67 -14.21
N PRO A 33 -1.84 -1.01 -15.45
CA PRO A 33 -2.35 -2.34 -15.72
C PRO A 33 -1.22 -3.35 -15.59
N VAL A 34 -1.46 -4.42 -14.84
CA VAL A 34 -0.53 -5.54 -14.70
C VAL A 34 -0.98 -6.70 -15.56
N TRP A 35 -2.27 -7.03 -15.50
CA TRP A 35 -2.82 -8.18 -16.19
C TRP A 35 -4.33 -8.04 -16.42
N ASN A 36 -4.87 -8.73 -17.42
CA ASN A 36 -6.31 -8.89 -17.59
C ASN A 36 -6.69 -10.24 -18.22
N SER A 37 -7.94 -10.66 -18.02
CA SER A 37 -8.41 -11.98 -18.44
C SER A 37 -8.74 -12.13 -19.93
N LYS A 38 -8.67 -11.04 -20.72
CA LYS A 38 -9.26 -10.88 -22.06
C LYS A 38 -10.76 -11.27 -22.08
N PRO A 39 -11.70 -10.32 -22.22
CA PRO A 39 -13.13 -10.64 -22.11
C PRO A 39 -13.57 -11.61 -23.22
N GLY A 40 -14.30 -12.66 -22.82
CA GLY A 40 -15.05 -13.52 -23.73
C GLY A 40 -16.40 -12.89 -24.12
N LEU A 41 -17.16 -13.57 -24.97
CA LEU A 41 -18.54 -13.18 -25.29
C LEU A 41 -19.43 -13.38 -24.05
N GLY A 42 -19.79 -12.27 -23.38
CA GLY A 42 -20.79 -12.25 -22.30
C GLY A 42 -20.25 -12.30 -20.87
N GLU A 43 -18.94 -12.42 -20.65
CA GLU A 43 -18.33 -12.40 -19.31
C GLU A 43 -17.82 -10.99 -18.93
N SER A 44 -18.04 -10.60 -17.67
CA SER A 44 -17.33 -9.46 -17.09
C SER A 44 -15.85 -9.82 -16.93
N GLY A 45 -14.97 -9.16 -17.69
CA GLY A 45 -13.53 -9.39 -17.60
C GLY A 45 -12.96 -9.05 -16.22
N LEU A 46 -11.85 -9.68 -15.84
CA LEU A 46 -11.07 -9.39 -14.65
C LEU A 46 -9.81 -8.62 -15.06
N SER A 47 -9.48 -7.56 -14.34
CA SER A 47 -8.20 -6.85 -14.51
C SER A 47 -7.49 -6.64 -13.18
N ILE A 48 -6.17 -6.61 -13.21
CA ILE A 48 -5.31 -6.39 -12.06
C ILE A 48 -4.43 -5.18 -12.30
N TRP A 49 -4.35 -4.32 -11.29
CA TRP A 49 -3.69 -3.02 -11.37
C TRP A 49 -2.71 -2.84 -10.22
N ARG A 50 -1.57 -2.24 -10.52
CA ARG A 50 -0.61 -1.75 -9.54
C ARG A 50 -0.90 -0.28 -9.22
N VAL A 51 -0.83 0.08 -7.95
CA VAL A 51 -0.88 1.48 -7.50
C VAL A 51 0.44 2.14 -7.85
N LYS A 52 0.42 3.27 -8.57
CA LYS A 52 1.64 4.06 -8.79
C LYS A 52 2.02 4.73 -7.49
N ALA A 53 3.07 4.26 -6.83
CA ALA A 53 3.64 5.02 -5.72
C ALA A 53 4.06 6.39 -6.25
N GLY A 54 3.61 7.48 -5.60
CA GLY A 54 4.18 8.79 -5.89
C GLY A 54 5.69 8.71 -5.64
N SER A 55 6.50 9.18 -6.59
CA SER A 55 7.94 9.20 -6.45
C SER A 55 8.31 9.86 -5.12
N GLY A 56 9.16 9.22 -4.31
CA GLY A 56 9.67 9.80 -3.08
C GLY A 56 10.47 11.08 -3.32
N ALA A 57 10.92 11.32 -4.55
CA ALA A 57 11.59 12.56 -4.94
C ALA A 57 10.74 13.79 -4.59
N ALA A 58 11.40 14.79 -4.01
CA ALA A 58 10.82 16.10 -3.76
C ALA A 58 10.15 16.63 -5.03
N ALA A 59 8.82 16.66 -5.02
CA ALA A 59 8.08 17.29 -6.10
C ALA A 59 8.08 18.79 -5.83
N PHE A 60 8.70 19.57 -6.71
CA PHE A 60 8.60 21.02 -6.64
C PHE A 60 7.18 21.44 -6.99
N SER A 61 6.50 22.07 -6.03
CA SER A 61 5.22 22.73 -6.25
C SER A 61 5.39 24.23 -6.10
N ALA A 62 4.36 25.01 -6.46
CA ALA A 62 4.34 26.44 -6.14
C ALA A 62 4.54 26.71 -4.62
N GLY A 63 4.30 25.69 -3.78
CA GLY A 63 4.51 25.65 -2.33
C GLY A 63 5.88 25.12 -1.88
N GLY A 64 6.89 25.04 -2.76
CA GLY A 64 8.23 24.55 -2.45
C GLY A 64 8.35 23.02 -2.54
N SER A 65 9.33 22.46 -1.85
CA SER A 65 9.54 21.01 -1.79
C SER A 65 8.34 20.31 -1.14
N VAL A 66 7.95 19.16 -1.68
CA VAL A 66 6.94 18.29 -1.08
C VAL A 66 7.51 16.88 -0.96
N VAL A 67 7.69 16.43 0.29
CA VAL A 67 8.21 15.10 0.61
C VAL A 67 7.08 14.23 1.13
N LYS A 68 6.63 13.31 0.29
CA LYS A 68 5.55 12.38 0.60
C LYS A 68 5.66 11.08 -0.19
N GLN A 69 5.16 10.00 0.38
CA GLN A 69 5.16 8.69 -0.26
C GLN A 69 3.82 7.98 -0.04
N THR A 70 3.41 7.19 -1.03
CA THR A 70 2.22 6.35 -0.96
C THR A 70 2.63 4.95 -0.52
N VAL A 71 1.99 4.42 0.52
CA VAL A 71 2.21 3.05 0.98
C VAL A 71 1.38 2.10 0.14
N VAL A 72 2.03 1.18 -0.57
CA VAL A 72 1.39 0.19 -1.43
C VAL A 72 1.34 -1.14 -0.70
N PHE A 73 0.14 -1.66 -0.46
CA PHE A 73 -0.07 -2.89 0.31
C PHE A 73 -0.31 -4.14 -0.56
N GLY A 74 -0.54 -3.95 -1.86
CA GLY A 74 -0.92 -5.01 -2.78
C GLY A 74 -1.38 -4.45 -4.13
N HIS A 75 -1.63 -5.35 -5.08
CA HIS A 75 -2.32 -5.04 -6.32
C HIS A 75 -3.83 -5.07 -6.14
N LEU A 76 -4.53 -4.38 -7.04
CA LEU A 76 -5.99 -4.22 -7.01
C LEU A 76 -6.60 -5.09 -8.10
N ALA A 77 -7.55 -5.93 -7.73
CA ALA A 77 -8.38 -6.67 -8.68
C ALA A 77 -9.68 -5.92 -8.94
N CYS A 78 -10.09 -5.83 -10.20
CA CYS A 78 -11.35 -5.26 -10.63
C CYS A 78 -12.12 -6.28 -11.45
N GLY A 79 -13.39 -6.53 -11.09
CA GLY A 79 -14.33 -7.35 -11.87
C GLY A 79 -14.80 -6.67 -13.17
N SER A 80 -13.94 -5.84 -13.76
CA SER A 80 -14.12 -5.18 -15.04
C SER A 80 -12.76 -4.99 -15.71
N MET A 81 -12.76 -4.54 -16.97
CA MET A 81 -11.55 -4.17 -17.71
C MET A 81 -11.14 -2.70 -17.51
N THR A 82 -11.87 -1.96 -16.67
CA THR A 82 -11.65 -0.54 -16.44
C THR A 82 -10.72 -0.33 -15.25
N LYS A 83 -9.97 0.77 -15.27
CA LYS A 83 -9.13 1.17 -14.13
C LYS A 83 -9.94 1.27 -12.82
N PRO A 84 -9.32 1.03 -11.66
CA PRO A 84 -9.97 1.19 -10.37
C PRO A 84 -10.49 2.62 -10.18
N VAL A 85 -11.65 2.75 -9.56
CA VAL A 85 -12.25 4.03 -9.15
C VAL A 85 -12.43 4.04 -7.63
N GLU A 86 -12.41 5.24 -7.03
CA GLU A 86 -12.68 5.45 -5.60
C GLU A 86 -11.73 4.76 -4.61
N ILE A 87 -10.59 4.26 -5.09
CA ILE A 87 -9.58 3.65 -4.21
C ILE A 87 -8.88 4.74 -3.40
N ARG A 88 -8.73 4.48 -2.10
CA ARG A 88 -7.93 5.30 -1.19
C ARG A 88 -6.60 4.61 -0.93
N ALA A 89 -5.51 5.39 -0.94
CA ALA A 89 -4.20 4.93 -0.54
C ALA A 89 -3.71 5.71 0.68
N LEU A 90 -2.89 5.05 1.50
CA LEU A 90 -2.26 5.68 2.65
C LEU A 90 -1.08 6.52 2.15
N GLU A 91 -1.13 7.83 2.39
CA GLU A 91 -0.04 8.75 2.11
C GLU A 91 0.65 9.13 3.43
N VAL A 92 1.98 9.03 3.44
CA VAL A 92 2.84 9.55 4.50
C VAL A 92 3.49 10.81 3.98
N THR A 93 3.44 11.90 4.75
CA THR A 93 4.09 13.17 4.43
C THR A 93 5.07 13.53 5.53
N ASP A 94 6.30 13.88 5.16
CA ASP A 94 7.25 14.51 6.06
C ASP A 94 6.96 16.01 6.11
N THR A 95 6.40 16.47 7.24
CA THR A 95 6.03 17.88 7.39
C THR A 95 7.23 18.79 7.61
N ASP A 96 8.36 18.24 8.05
CA ASP A 96 9.55 19.02 8.36
C ASP A 96 10.38 19.28 7.10
N GLU A 97 10.27 18.42 6.08
CA GLU A 97 10.94 18.56 4.77
C GLU A 97 10.04 19.11 3.66
N THR A 98 8.78 19.41 3.96
CA THR A 98 7.83 20.03 3.02
C THR A 98 7.77 21.56 3.22
N GLY A 99 8.08 22.36 2.20
CA GLY A 99 7.97 23.83 2.22
C GLY A 99 9.01 24.59 1.38
N TRP A 100 8.97 25.94 1.44
CA TRP A 100 9.78 26.85 0.58
C TRP A 100 11.28 26.88 0.88
N LEU A 101 11.69 26.54 2.10
CA LEU A 101 13.08 26.61 2.56
C LEU A 101 13.55 25.27 3.13
N LYS A 102 13.01 24.18 2.60
CA LYS A 102 13.31 22.82 3.06
C LYS A 102 14.16 22.09 2.03
N SER A 103 15.01 21.20 2.52
CA SER A 103 15.95 20.45 1.68
C SER A 103 15.23 19.51 0.72
N GLY A 104 14.06 19.01 1.14
CA GLY A 104 13.36 17.98 0.41
C GLY A 104 14.00 16.60 0.54
N SER A 105 14.86 16.40 1.54
CA SER A 105 15.45 15.09 1.84
C SER A 105 14.36 14.06 2.11
N THR A 106 14.57 12.85 1.59
CA THR A 106 13.68 11.70 1.78
C THR A 106 14.17 10.76 2.87
N ASP A 107 15.39 10.96 3.40
CA ASP A 107 16.07 9.99 4.26
C ASP A 107 15.23 9.61 5.49
N LYS A 108 14.56 10.61 6.08
CA LYS A 108 13.75 10.43 7.28
C LYS A 108 12.39 9.80 7.00
N ILE A 109 11.77 10.08 5.85
CA ILE A 109 10.54 9.38 5.48
C ILE A 109 10.85 7.93 5.09
N ASP A 110 11.99 7.67 4.44
CA ASP A 110 12.44 6.33 4.10
C ASP A 110 12.76 5.50 5.36
N GLU A 111 13.43 6.09 6.35
CA GLU A 111 13.65 5.50 7.68
C GLU A 111 12.34 5.25 8.42
N PHE A 112 11.41 6.20 8.41
CA PHE A 112 10.09 6.02 9.02
C PHE A 112 9.32 4.87 8.37
N LEU A 113 9.30 4.80 7.03
CA LEU A 113 8.64 3.73 6.32
C LEU A 113 9.32 2.38 6.57
N SER A 114 10.64 2.30 6.66
CA SER A 114 11.32 1.02 6.94
C SER A 114 10.98 0.46 8.32
N ILE A 115 10.71 1.33 9.31
CA ILE A 115 10.32 0.93 10.66
C ILE A 115 8.85 0.51 10.73
N PHE A 116 7.93 1.31 10.19
CA PHE A 116 6.48 1.09 10.40
C PHE A 116 5.78 0.36 9.25
N PHE A 117 6.36 0.42 8.06
CA PHE A 117 5.85 -0.20 6.83
C PHE A 117 7.00 -0.85 6.04
N PRO A 118 7.73 -1.80 6.64
CA PRO A 118 8.89 -2.41 5.98
C PRO A 118 8.48 -3.12 4.70
N HIS A 119 9.45 -3.28 3.80
CA HIS A 119 9.28 -4.20 2.67
C HIS A 119 9.21 -5.65 3.16
N PRO A 120 8.57 -6.56 2.40
CA PRO A 120 8.62 -7.99 2.71
C PRO A 120 10.05 -8.54 2.62
N ASP A 121 10.34 -9.67 3.26
CA ASP A 121 11.64 -10.34 3.11
C ASP A 121 11.76 -11.03 1.74
N LYS A 122 10.65 -11.62 1.29
CA LYS A 122 10.49 -12.36 0.04
C LYS A 122 9.02 -12.47 -0.32
N PHE A 123 8.72 -13.11 -1.43
CA PHE A 123 7.37 -13.48 -1.83
C PHE A 123 7.23 -14.99 -2.00
N GLU A 124 6.05 -15.49 -1.65
CA GLU A 124 5.63 -16.86 -1.91
C GLU A 124 4.63 -16.89 -3.05
N LYS A 125 4.89 -17.69 -4.08
CA LYS A 125 3.91 -17.94 -5.14
C LYS A 125 2.74 -18.73 -4.57
N VAL A 126 1.55 -18.13 -4.56
CA VAL A 126 0.34 -18.74 -3.98
C VAL A 126 -0.61 -19.27 -5.03
N TRP A 127 -0.54 -18.77 -6.26
CA TRP A 127 -1.38 -19.22 -7.35
C TRP A 127 -0.77 -18.84 -8.70
N MET A 128 -1.11 -19.57 -9.75
CA MET A 128 -0.74 -19.23 -11.12
C MET A 128 -1.76 -19.74 -12.13
N ARG A 129 -1.81 -19.12 -13.30
CA ARG A 129 -2.55 -19.59 -14.46
C ARG A 129 -1.74 -19.44 -15.73
N MET A 130 -1.54 -20.57 -16.42
CA MET A 130 -0.92 -20.58 -17.73
C MET A 130 -1.93 -20.21 -18.82
N PRO A 131 -1.47 -19.65 -19.97
CA PRO A 131 -2.32 -19.42 -21.12
C PRO A 131 -2.93 -20.73 -21.62
N THR A 132 -4.26 -20.78 -21.73
CA THR A 132 -4.97 -21.94 -22.31
C THR A 132 -5.28 -21.75 -23.79
N ALA A 133 -5.17 -20.52 -24.30
CA ALA A 133 -5.39 -20.16 -25.69
C ALA A 133 -4.38 -19.12 -26.18
N ARG A 134 -4.21 -19.04 -27.50
CA ARG A 134 -3.32 -18.08 -28.15
C ARG A 134 -3.74 -16.64 -27.81
N GLY A 135 -2.78 -15.84 -27.33
CA GLY A 135 -2.99 -14.43 -26.99
C GLY A 135 -3.56 -14.18 -25.60
N MET A 136 -3.60 -15.19 -24.72
CA MET A 136 -3.77 -14.99 -23.27
C MET A 136 -2.41 -14.82 -22.60
N GLN A 137 -2.31 -13.92 -21.62
CA GLN A 137 -1.10 -13.76 -20.82
C GLN A 137 -1.14 -14.67 -19.58
N PRO A 138 0.00 -15.28 -19.20
CA PRO A 138 0.10 -15.94 -17.92
C PRO A 138 -0.10 -14.94 -16.78
N ILE A 139 -0.43 -15.47 -15.61
CA ILE A 139 -0.46 -14.70 -14.37
C ILE A 139 0.06 -15.54 -13.23
N TYR A 140 0.88 -14.92 -12.39
CA TYR A 140 1.41 -15.50 -11.17
C TYR A 140 1.04 -14.57 -10.01
N MET A 141 0.51 -15.14 -8.93
CA MET A 141 0.08 -14.42 -7.75
C MET A 141 1.02 -14.73 -6.60
N TRP A 142 1.50 -13.67 -5.95
CA TRP A 142 2.55 -13.70 -4.97
C TRP A 142 2.04 -13.09 -3.67
N ARG A 143 2.22 -13.83 -2.58
CA ARG A 143 1.96 -13.35 -1.23
C ARG A 143 3.26 -12.84 -0.63
N PRO A 144 3.32 -11.57 -0.18
CA PRO A 144 4.48 -11.06 0.53
C PRO A 144 4.67 -11.81 1.85
N VAL A 145 5.91 -12.17 2.17
CA VAL A 145 6.30 -12.74 3.46
C VAL A 145 6.78 -11.59 4.35
N PRO A 146 6.07 -11.27 5.46
CA PRO A 146 6.46 -10.18 6.34
C PRO A 146 7.83 -10.44 7.00
N PRO A 147 8.60 -9.38 7.31
CA PRO A 147 9.94 -9.50 7.88
C PRO A 147 9.97 -10.06 9.31
N SER A 148 8.86 -9.95 10.04
CA SER A 148 8.70 -10.56 11.35
C SER A 148 7.24 -10.82 11.65
N LYS A 149 6.98 -11.54 12.75
CA LYS A 149 5.63 -11.80 13.29
C LYS A 149 4.85 -10.53 13.69
N ASP A 150 5.54 -9.42 13.88
CA ASP A 150 4.95 -8.14 14.26
C ASP A 150 4.35 -7.40 13.05
N PHE A 151 4.64 -7.87 11.84
CA PHE A 151 4.11 -7.32 10.59
C PHE A 151 3.19 -8.30 9.87
N VAL A 152 2.31 -7.75 9.05
CA VAL A 152 1.37 -8.51 8.22
C VAL A 152 1.36 -7.98 6.79
N ALA A 153 1.21 -8.89 5.83
CA ALA A 153 0.94 -8.55 4.44
C ALA A 153 -0.56 -8.32 4.27
N LEU A 154 -0.95 -7.17 3.71
CA LEU A 154 -2.36 -6.78 3.55
C LEU A 154 -2.93 -7.08 2.16
N GLY A 155 -2.12 -7.56 1.23
CA GLY A 155 -2.54 -7.88 -0.13
C GLY A 155 -1.57 -8.80 -0.85
N THR A 156 -1.86 -9.07 -2.12
CA THR A 156 -1.05 -9.91 -3.02
C THR A 156 -0.53 -9.09 -4.19
N VAL A 157 0.54 -9.56 -4.81
CA VAL A 157 1.14 -8.99 -6.01
C VAL A 157 0.93 -9.93 -7.19
N ALA A 158 0.75 -9.38 -8.39
CA ALA A 158 0.64 -10.18 -9.62
C ALA A 158 1.83 -9.87 -10.54
N THR A 159 2.30 -10.88 -11.27
CA THR A 159 3.27 -10.75 -12.36
C THR A 159 2.79 -11.53 -13.58
N VAL A 160 3.32 -11.19 -14.74
CA VAL A 160 3.08 -11.90 -16.00
C VAL A 160 4.21 -12.87 -16.36
N GLU A 161 5.33 -12.77 -15.65
CA GLU A 161 6.48 -13.65 -15.74
C GLU A 161 6.58 -14.47 -14.45
N ASP A 162 7.15 -15.68 -14.55
CA ASP A 162 7.35 -16.54 -13.38
C ASP A 162 8.56 -16.13 -12.55
N GLU A 163 8.63 -14.84 -12.27
CA GLU A 163 9.70 -14.20 -11.52
C GLU A 163 9.10 -13.50 -10.31
N GLU A 164 9.83 -13.58 -9.20
CA GLU A 164 9.47 -12.93 -7.96
C GLU A 164 9.37 -11.41 -8.17
N PRO A 165 8.33 -10.74 -7.64
CA PRO A 165 8.25 -9.29 -7.73
C PRO A 165 9.44 -8.60 -7.05
N PRO A 166 9.79 -7.36 -7.48
CA PRO A 166 10.73 -6.53 -6.75
C PRO A 166 10.34 -6.38 -5.27
N ASN A 167 11.33 -6.39 -4.38
CA ASN A 167 11.12 -6.27 -2.94
C ASN A 167 10.36 -4.99 -2.56
N ASP A 168 10.57 -3.91 -3.33
CA ASP A 168 9.92 -2.62 -3.15
C ASP A 168 8.50 -2.52 -3.75
N ALA A 169 7.99 -3.58 -4.38
CA ALA A 169 6.68 -3.58 -5.04
C ALA A 169 5.52 -3.31 -4.06
N VAL A 170 5.68 -3.68 -2.79
CA VAL A 170 4.72 -3.47 -1.70
C VAL A 170 5.43 -3.27 -0.37
N ARG A 171 4.66 -2.88 0.65
CA ARG A 171 5.06 -2.78 2.04
C ARG A 171 4.11 -3.59 2.93
N CYS A 172 4.65 -4.12 4.02
CA CYS A 172 3.88 -4.72 5.10
C CYS A 172 3.34 -3.64 6.04
N ALA A 173 2.40 -4.01 6.91
CA ALA A 173 1.90 -3.13 7.97
C ALA A 173 2.16 -3.75 9.33
N HIS A 174 2.46 -2.93 10.33
CA HIS A 174 2.55 -3.40 11.70
C HIS A 174 1.19 -3.95 12.17
N ARG A 175 1.19 -5.12 12.82
CA ARG A 175 -0.02 -5.85 13.22
C ARG A 175 -0.95 -5.01 14.10
N SER A 176 -0.42 -4.11 14.91
CA SER A 176 -1.23 -3.21 15.76
C SER A 176 -2.09 -2.22 14.98
N PHE A 177 -1.83 -2.01 13.68
CA PHE A 177 -2.64 -1.15 12.80
C PHE A 177 -3.73 -1.93 12.06
N CYS A 178 -3.73 -3.25 12.20
CA CYS A 178 -4.56 -4.16 11.43
C CYS A 178 -5.55 -4.86 12.35
N LYS A 179 -6.69 -5.22 11.77
CA LYS A 179 -7.65 -6.11 12.40
C LYS A 179 -7.88 -7.26 11.43
N ASP A 180 -7.94 -8.47 11.96
CA ASP A 180 -8.27 -9.63 11.16
C ASP A 180 -9.68 -9.44 10.57
N LEU A 181 -9.80 -9.71 9.27
CA LEU A 181 -11.10 -9.77 8.62
C LEU A 181 -11.82 -11.02 9.12
N PRO A 182 -13.14 -10.95 9.36
CA PRO A 182 -13.91 -12.15 9.63
C PRO A 182 -13.70 -13.13 8.47
N THR A 183 -13.18 -14.31 8.76
CA THR A 183 -13.27 -15.44 7.85
C THR A 183 -14.74 -15.81 7.77
N GLY A 184 -15.37 -15.58 6.62
CA GLY A 184 -16.75 -16.01 6.41
C GLY A 184 -16.84 -17.53 6.56
N GLU A 185 -17.57 -17.98 7.58
CA GLU A 185 -18.20 -19.30 7.63
C GLU A 185 -19.54 -19.25 6.90
#